data_AF-A0A2A7AWA7-F1
#
_entry.id   AF-A0A2A7AWA7-F1
#
_cell.length_a   1.000
_cell.length_b   1.000
_cell.length_c   1.000
_cell.angle_alpha   90.00
_cell.angle_beta   90.00
_cell.angle_gamma   90.00
#
_symmetry.space_group_name_H-M   'P 1'
#
loop_
_entity.id
_entity.type
_entity.pdbx_description
1 polymer ?
#
loop_
_entity_poly.entity_id
_entity_poly.type
_entity_poly.pdbx_seq_one_letter_code
_entity_poly.pdbx_strand_id
1 'polypeptide(L)'
;MQLAFGWYNIIELLFCLVALWMGIRDLQGKDPLIHTFFNQYDRDPEYRAMWQKKNGVWEICNAIIFASLQFLGNFPTLSSWARAIALVVDAIYLILYEIWEHSAD
;
A
#
# COMPACT_ATOMS: atom_id res chain seq x y z
N MET A 1 -20.16 -16.31 -12.85
CA MET A 1 -19.91 -15.36 -11.74
C MET A 1 -20.15 -13.97 -12.29
N GLN A 2 -21.22 -13.29 -11.87
CA GLN A 2 -21.47 -11.91 -12.27
C GLN A 2 -20.62 -11.01 -11.36
N LEU A 3 -19.61 -10.32 -11.91
CA LEU A 3 -18.97 -9.20 -11.21
C LEU A 3 -20.02 -8.10 -11.10
N ALA A 4 -20.82 -8.13 -10.04
CA ALA A 4 -21.66 -7.01 -9.68
C ALA A 4 -20.74 -5.87 -9.23
N PHE A 5 -20.50 -4.90 -10.11
CA PHE A 5 -19.71 -3.71 -9.80
C PHE A 5 -20.52 -2.79 -8.88
N GLY A 6 -20.48 -3.05 -7.58
CA GLY A 6 -20.85 -2.06 -6.57
C GLY A 6 -19.80 -0.96 -6.49
N TRP A 7 -20.19 0.23 -6.04
CA TRP A 7 -19.28 1.38 -5.88
C TRP A 7 -18.02 1.06 -5.06
N TYR A 8 -18.14 0.21 -4.05
CA TYR A 8 -17.00 -0.25 -3.24
C TYR A 8 -15.96 -1.05 -4.06
N ASN A 9 -16.41 -1.90 -4.99
CA ASN A 9 -15.52 -2.67 -5.86
C ASN A 9 -14.73 -1.77 -6.81
N ILE A 10 -15.36 -0.69 -7.29
CA ILE A 10 -14.70 0.31 -8.15
C ILE A 10 -13.61 1.03 -7.36
N ILE A 11 -13.91 1.45 -6.13
CA ILE A 11 -12.94 2.13 -5.26
C ILE A 11 -11.75 1.21 -4.94
N GLU A 12 -12.00 -0.06 -4.62
CA GLU A 12 -10.95 -1.04 -4.37
C GLU A 12 -10.10 -1.32 -5.61
N LEU A 13 -10.71 -1.38 -6.79
CA LEU A 13 -9.97 -1.52 -8.04
C LEU A 13 -9.07 -0.30 -8.28
N LEU A 14 -9.55 0.91 -7.99
CA LEU A 14 -8.73 2.13 -8.07
C LEU A 14 -7.56 2.07 -7.08
N PHE A 15 -7.79 1.68 -5.83
CA PHE A 15 -6.70 1.51 -4.85
C PHE A 15 -5.70 0.44 -5.28
N CYS A 16 -6.17 -0.69 -5.82
CA CYS A 16 -5.32 -1.73 -6.38
C CYS A 16 -4.41 -1.20 -7.49
N LEU A 17 -4.97 -0.46 -8.45
CA LEU A 17 -4.20 0.10 -9.56
C LEU A 17 -3.21 1.16 -9.11
N VAL A 18 -3.61 2.01 -8.16
CA VAL A 18 -2.73 3.04 -7.58
C VAL A 18 -1.59 2.39 -6.80
N ALA A 19 -1.88 1.43 -5.92
CA ALA A 19 -0.87 0.70 -5.15
C ALA A 19 0.10 -0.04 -6.08
N LEU A 20 -0.42 -0.72 -7.12
CA LEU A 20 0.43 -1.41 -8.10
C LEU A 20 1.37 -0.44 -8.83
N TRP A 21 0.83 0.70 -9.28
CA TRP A 21 1.60 1.73 -9.96
C TRP A 21 2.68 2.32 -9.04
N MET A 22 2.32 2.66 -7.79
CA MET A 22 3.26 3.19 -6.80
C MET A 22 4.35 2.16 -6.49
N GLY A 23 3.96 0.91 -6.28
CA GLY A 23 4.88 -0.19 -6.00
C GLY A 23 5.91 -0.42 -7.11
N ILE A 24 5.48 -0.44 -8.37
CA ILE A 24 6.39 -0.58 -9.52
C ILE A 24 7.35 0.60 -9.62
N ARG A 25 6.87 1.82 -9.38
CA ARG A 25 7.72 3.01 -9.43
C ARG A 25 8.79 3.00 -8.36
N ASP A 26 8.41 2.64 -7.14
CA ASP A 26 9.30 2.56 -5.99
C ASP A 26 10.36 1.47 -6.20
N LEU A 27 9.99 0.32 -6.76
CA LEU A 27 10.95 -0.71 -7.17
C LEU A 27 11.92 -0.25 -8.28
N GLN A 28 11.48 0.63 -9.16
CA GLN A 28 12.31 1.25 -10.20
C GLN A 28 13.22 2.36 -9.65
N GLY A 29 13.12 2.69 -8.35
CA GLY A 29 13.87 3.78 -7.74
C GLY A 29 13.52 5.15 -8.31
N LYS A 30 12.31 5.31 -8.86
CA LYS A 30 11.85 6.60 -9.36
C LYS A 30 11.63 7.54 -8.20
N ASP A 31 11.90 8.82 -8.42
CA ASP A 31 11.62 9.83 -7.41
C ASP A 31 10.14 9.81 -7.01
N PRO A 32 9.87 10.02 -5.71
CA PRO A 32 8.50 10.04 -5.18
C PRO A 32 7.69 11.16 -5.83
N LEU A 33 6.44 10.88 -6.15
CA LEU A 33 5.51 11.89 -6.69
C LEU A 33 5.13 12.95 -5.65
N ILE A 34 5.06 12.52 -4.39
CA ILE A 34 4.59 13.34 -3.29
C ILE A 34 5.60 13.17 -2.15
N HIS A 35 6.23 14.29 -1.78
CA HIS A 35 6.99 14.40 -0.55
C HIS A 35 5.98 14.54 0.60
N THR A 36 5.59 13.41 1.18
CA THR A 36 4.75 13.37 2.39
C THR A 36 5.63 13.46 3.64
N PHE A 37 5.02 13.73 4.80
CA PHE A 37 5.72 13.72 6.10
C PHE A 37 6.40 12.37 6.42
N PHE A 38 5.88 11.27 5.85
CA PHE A 38 6.45 9.91 5.92
C PHE A 38 7.56 9.65 4.89
N ASN A 39 7.93 10.65 4.08
CA ASN A 39 8.87 10.51 2.98
C ASN A 39 10.04 11.45 3.16
N GLN A 40 10.78 11.26 4.25
CA GLN A 40 12.08 11.92 4.44
C GLN A 40 13.16 11.16 3.66
N TYR A 41 13.01 11.15 2.33
CA TYR A 41 14.00 10.60 1.41
C TYR A 41 15.29 11.42 1.33
N ASP A 42 15.39 12.54 2.03
CA ASP A 42 16.48 13.51 1.91
C ASP A 42 17.69 13.24 2.81
N ARG A 43 17.73 12.14 3.57
CA ARG A 43 18.90 11.75 4.38
C ARG A 43 20.11 11.31 3.53
N ASP A 44 19.96 10.25 2.73
CA ASP A 44 21.05 9.62 1.95
C ASP A 44 20.50 8.86 0.72
N PRO A 45 21.11 8.97 -0.49
CA PRO A 45 20.72 8.24 -1.69
C PRO A 45 20.63 6.71 -1.53
N GLU A 46 21.53 6.08 -0.78
CA GLU A 46 21.53 4.62 -0.60
C GLU A 46 20.41 4.17 0.35
N TYR A 47 20.21 4.93 1.42
CA TYR A 47 19.10 4.72 2.37
C TYR A 47 17.74 4.90 1.69
N ARG A 48 17.61 5.94 0.84
CA ARG A 48 16.46 6.18 -0.02
C ARG A 48 16.18 4.96 -0.91
N ALA A 49 17.19 4.46 -1.62
CA ALA A 49 17.02 3.32 -2.54
C ALA A 49 16.59 2.02 -1.82
N MET A 50 17.09 1.78 -0.60
CA MET A 50 16.66 0.64 0.22
C MET A 50 15.19 0.78 0.61
N TRP A 51 14.76 1.95 1.05
CA TRP A 51 13.39 2.20 1.49
C TRP A 51 12.39 2.21 0.36
N GLN A 52 12.74 2.77 -0.80
CA GLN A 52 11.94 2.66 -2.01
C GLN A 52 11.70 1.20 -2.39
N LYS A 53 12.72 0.33 -2.29
CA LYS A 53 12.50 -1.10 -2.55
C LYS A 53 11.54 -1.76 -1.56
N LYS A 54 11.63 -1.43 -0.27
CA LYS A 54 10.73 -1.96 0.76
C LYS A 54 9.29 -1.48 0.57
N ASN A 55 9.10 -0.19 0.34
CA ASN A 55 7.80 0.40 0.08
C ASN A 55 7.20 -0.13 -1.23
N GLY A 56 8.05 -0.32 -2.25
CA GLY A 56 7.66 -0.94 -3.51
C GLY A 56 7.07 -2.34 -3.34
N VAL A 57 7.70 -3.17 -2.50
CA VAL A 57 7.17 -4.50 -2.15
C VAL A 57 5.86 -4.39 -1.35
N TRP A 58 5.79 -3.49 -0.38
CA TRP A 58 4.60 -3.26 0.43
C TRP A 58 3.38 -2.91 -0.43
N GLU A 59 3.53 -1.94 -1.33
CA GLU A 59 2.47 -1.48 -2.22
C GLU A 59 2.02 -2.56 -3.22
N ILE A 60 2.94 -3.41 -3.70
CA ILE A 60 2.58 -4.57 -4.52
C ILE A 60 1.76 -5.58 -3.72
N CYS A 61 2.14 -5.85 -2.46
CA CYS A 61 1.35 -6.71 -1.57
C CYS A 61 -0.05 -6.15 -1.36
N ASN A 62 -0.18 -4.84 -1.13
CA ASN A 62 -1.49 -4.17 -1.02
C ASN A 62 -2.31 -4.28 -2.30
N ALA A 63 -1.70 -4.10 -3.47
CA ALA A 63 -2.38 -4.30 -4.74
C ALA A 63 -2.92 -5.73 -4.89
N ILE A 64 -2.15 -6.75 -4.52
CA ILE A 64 -2.58 -8.16 -4.54
C ILE A 64 -3.76 -8.38 -3.58
N ILE A 65 -3.71 -7.79 -2.38
CA ILE A 65 -4.80 -7.87 -1.39
C ILE A 65 -6.07 -7.23 -1.94
N PHE A 66 -6.01 -6.01 -2.47
CA PHE A 66 -7.17 -5.34 -3.06
C PHE A 66 -7.73 -6.08 -4.28
N ALA A 67 -6.87 -6.64 -5.13
CA ALA A 67 -7.30 -7.49 -6.24
C ALA A 67 -8.01 -8.76 -5.73
N SER A 68 -7.48 -9.38 -4.67
CA SER A 68 -8.04 -10.60 -4.07
C SER A 68 -9.40 -10.36 -3.41
N LEU A 69 -9.60 -9.17 -2.83
CA LEU A 69 -10.87 -8.76 -2.21
C LEU A 69 -12.04 -8.72 -3.21
N GLN A 70 -11.77 -8.47 -4.50
CA GLN A 70 -12.80 -8.52 -5.55
C GLN A 70 -13.48 -9.90 -5.66
N PHE A 71 -12.74 -10.98 -5.38
CA PHE A 71 -13.28 -12.34 -5.43
C PHE A 71 -14.09 -12.71 -4.17
N LEU A 72 -13.95 -11.93 -3.10
CA LEU A 72 -14.65 -12.12 -1.83
C LEU A 72 -15.97 -11.33 -1.74
N GLY A 73 -16.38 -10.63 -2.80
CA GLY A 73 -17.58 -9.80 -2.82
C GLY A 73 -18.89 -10.54 -2.50
N ASN A 74 -18.95 -11.86 -2.73
CA ASN A 74 -20.10 -12.70 -2.37
C ASN A 74 -20.15 -13.08 -0.87
N PHE A 75 -19.12 -12.73 -0.10
CA PHE A 75 -19.00 -12.97 1.34
C PHE A 75 -18.86 -11.63 2.08
N PRO A 76 -19.98 -10.93 2.35
CA PRO A 76 -19.94 -9.55 2.85
C PRO A 76 -19.28 -9.41 4.23
N THR A 77 -19.50 -10.35 5.14
CA THR A 77 -18.87 -10.34 6.47
C THR A 77 -17.35 -10.54 6.37
N LEU A 78 -16.92 -11.55 5.60
CA LEU A 78 -15.51 -11.88 5.44
C LEU A 78 -14.73 -10.77 4.72
N SER A 79 -15.29 -10.24 3.62
CA SER A 79 -14.69 -9.13 2.88
C SER A 79 -14.56 -7.86 3.73
N SER A 80 -15.55 -7.56 4.58
CA SER A 80 -15.49 -6.40 5.49
C SER A 80 -14.40 -6.54 6.55
N TRP A 81 -14.27 -7.72 7.16
CA TRP A 81 -13.18 -7.99 8.11
C TRP A 81 -11.80 -7.93 7.45
N ALA A 82 -11.66 -8.49 6.25
CA ALA A 82 -10.39 -8.45 5.52
C ALA A 82 -9.96 -7.01 5.18
N ARG A 83 -10.89 -6.13 4.79
CA ARG A 83 -10.63 -4.69 4.60
C ARG A 83 -10.17 -4.00 5.88
N ALA A 84 -10.88 -4.26 6.99
CA ALA A 84 -10.53 -3.66 8.28
C ALA A 84 -9.12 -4.08 8.71
N ILE A 85 -8.78 -5.37 8.57
CA ILE A 85 -7.45 -5.88 8.88
C ILE A 85 -6.39 -5.23 7.98
N ALA A 86 -6.62 -5.14 6.66
CA ALA A 86 -5.68 -4.49 5.75
C ALA A 86 -5.39 -3.04 6.17
N LEU A 87 -6.44 -2.28 6.52
CA LEU A 87 -6.28 -0.90 7.01
C LEU A 87 -5.50 -0.83 8.33
N VAL A 88 -5.76 -1.73 9.28
CA VAL A 88 -5.00 -1.78 10.54
C VAL A 88 -3.54 -2.12 10.28
N VAL A 89 -3.26 -3.07 9.39
CA VAL A 89 -1.90 -3.47 9.02
C VAL A 89 -1.16 -2.32 8.35
N ASP A 90 -1.80 -1.56 7.46
CA ASP A 90 -1.24 -0.34 6.86
C ASP A 90 -0.97 0.73 7.92
N ALA A 91 -1.89 0.97 8.84
CA ALA A 91 -1.69 1.92 9.93
C ALA A 91 -0.52 1.53 10.82
N ILE A 92 -0.40 0.24 11.16
CA ILE A 92 0.74 -0.29 11.92
C ILE A 92 2.04 -0.11 11.14
N TYR A 93 2.05 -0.41 9.84
CA TYR A 93 3.23 -0.22 8.99
C TYR A 93 3.72 1.22 9.02
N LEU A 94 2.80 2.19 8.87
CA LEU A 94 3.13 3.62 8.93
C LEU A 94 3.64 4.05 10.32
N ILE A 95 3.02 3.57 11.40
CA ILE A 95 3.46 3.87 12.77
C ILE A 95 4.85 3.28 13.03
N LEU A 96 5.09 2.03 12.64
CA LEU A 96 6.39 1.37 12.80
C LEU A 96 7.48 2.06 11.98
N TYR A 97 7.14 2.49 10.76
CA TYR A 97 8.01 3.30 9.93
C TYR A 97 8.41 4.59 10.66
N GLU A 98 7.42 5.33 11.18
CA GLU A 98 7.65 6.60 11.88
C GLU A 98 8.52 6.43 13.14
N ILE A 99 8.21 5.42 13.97
CA ILE A 99 8.98 5.10 15.17
C ILE A 99 10.42 4.77 14.82
N TRP A 100 10.62 3.95 13.78
CA TRP A 100 11.95 3.52 13.39
C TRP A 100 12.78 4.68 12.83
N GLU A 101 12.19 5.55 12.00
CA GLU A 101 12.88 6.71 11.43
C GLU A 101 13.38 7.68 12.52
N HIS A 102 12.58 7.88 13.57
CA HIS A 102 12.89 8.72 14.74
C HIS A 102 13.67 8.00 15.84
N SER A 103 13.92 6.69 15.72
CA SER A 103 14.72 5.94 16.70
C SER A 103 16.23 6.07 16.48
N ALA A 104 16.64 6.57 15.32
CA ALA A 104 18.04 6.72 14.92
C ALA A 104 18.61 8.13 15.22
N ASP A 105 17.79 9.04 15.76
CA ASP A 105 18.19 10.33 16.32
C ASP A 105 18.32 10.24 17.86
#